data_AF-A0ABD1NAD4-F1
#
_entry.id   AF-A0ABD1NAD4-F1
#
_cell.length_a   1.000
_cell.length_b   1.000
_cell.length_c   1.000
_cell.angle_alpha   90.00
_cell.angle_beta   90.00
_cell.angle_gamma   90.00
#
_symmetry.space_group_name_H-M   'P 1'
#
loop_
_entity.id
_entity.type
_entity.pdbx_description
1 polymer ?
#
loop_
_entity_poly.entity_id
_entity_poly.type
_entity_poly.pdbx_seq_one_letter_code
_entity_poly.pdbx_strand_id
1 'polypeptide(L)'
;MSSSRSSGRVASGRAALENRVSLALVPNPTTNLKWDEVKPLSGKPYYEHVLSPSNLSPRYQMGPSSNILLELPSHEVPTNTILTYGGKSWELVYNGQSNRQQKTFTSTGWKKFAVDNCLKVGDACIFELIESSDKKIIFQVQILRSDIPSKFLLENEKLRGQISEMPIVFD
;
A
#
# COMPACT_ATOMS: atom_id res chain seq x y z
N MET A 1 -21.34 10.86 88.81
CA MET A 1 -22.33 10.22 87.92
C MET A 1 -21.56 9.63 86.75
N SER A 2 -21.67 8.30 86.57
CA SER A 2 -21.58 7.52 85.31
C SER A 2 -20.41 7.75 84.33
N SER A 3 -19.87 6.77 83.62
CA SER A 3 -19.93 5.31 83.59
C SER A 3 -18.93 4.90 82.49
N SER A 4 -18.02 3.99 82.81
CA SER A 4 -17.58 2.79 82.07
C SER A 4 -17.51 2.73 80.53
N ARG A 5 -16.43 2.04 80.10
CA ARG A 5 -16.24 1.16 78.90
C ARG A 5 -15.87 1.82 77.56
N SER A 6 -15.10 1.21 76.67
CA SER A 6 -14.14 0.09 76.69
C SER A 6 -13.63 -0.12 75.25
N SER A 7 -12.37 -0.51 75.11
CA SER A 7 -11.85 -1.50 74.13
C SER A 7 -11.86 -1.17 72.62
N GLY A 8 -10.73 -1.43 71.98
CA GLY A 8 -10.67 -1.70 70.54
C GLY A 8 -9.36 -1.32 69.86
N ARG A 9 -8.38 -2.23 69.85
CA ARG A 9 -7.26 -2.26 68.87
C ARG A 9 -7.82 -2.22 67.45
N VAL A 10 -7.10 -1.60 66.50
CA VAL A 10 -6.59 -2.27 65.28
C VAL A 10 -5.36 -1.51 64.77
N ALA A 11 -4.27 -2.24 64.58
CA ALA A 11 -3.08 -1.79 63.88
C ALA A 11 -3.41 -1.50 62.40
N SER A 12 -3.07 -0.32 61.90
CA SER A 12 -3.13 -0.04 60.46
C SER A 12 -1.74 0.32 59.98
N GLY A 13 -1.09 -0.67 59.37
CA GLY A 13 0.16 -0.48 58.66
C GLY A 13 -0.03 0.54 57.56
N ARG A 14 0.81 1.58 57.53
CA ARG A 14 0.92 2.47 56.38
C ARG A 14 1.62 1.70 55.27
N ALA A 15 0.84 0.99 54.47
CA ALA A 15 1.27 0.46 53.18
C ALA A 15 1.56 1.64 52.25
N ALA A 16 2.71 1.60 51.58
CA ALA A 16 3.11 2.53 50.56
C ALA A 16 2.10 2.50 49.41
N LEU A 17 1.44 3.63 49.12
CA LEU A 17 0.77 3.83 47.84
C LEU A 17 1.86 4.14 46.80
N GLU A 18 2.38 3.09 46.14
CA GLU A 18 2.97 3.25 44.82
C GLU A 18 1.86 3.68 43.88
N ASN A 19 1.81 4.98 43.57
CA ASN A 19 1.03 5.49 42.44
C ASN A 19 1.64 4.94 41.14
N ARG A 20 1.27 3.72 40.77
CA ARG A 20 1.46 3.20 39.42
C ARG A 20 0.39 3.82 38.54
N VAL A 21 0.72 4.95 37.92
CA VAL A 21 0.01 5.40 36.73
C VAL A 21 0.20 4.28 35.70
N SER A 22 -0.88 3.57 35.39
CA SER A 22 -0.91 2.62 34.28
C SER A 22 -0.52 3.39 33.02
N LEU A 23 0.70 3.18 32.54
CA LEU A 23 1.11 3.57 31.20
C LEU A 23 0.17 2.85 30.24
N ALA A 24 -0.84 3.56 29.76
CA ALA A 24 -1.62 3.12 28.62
C ALA A 24 -0.60 2.73 27.54
N LEU A 25 -0.62 1.47 27.14
CA LEU A 25 0.24 0.95 26.09
C LEU A 25 0.06 1.85 24.88
N VAL A 26 1.05 2.69 24.61
CA VAL A 26 1.15 3.43 23.35
C VAL A 26 1.05 2.35 22.26
N PRO A 27 0.08 2.45 21.32
CA PRO A 27 -0.02 1.46 20.27
C PRO A 27 1.32 1.39 19.56
N ASN A 28 1.92 0.20 19.59
CA ASN A 28 3.21 -0.07 18.99
C ASN A 28 3.15 0.34 17.51
N PRO A 29 3.97 1.31 17.04
CA PRO A 29 3.91 1.84 15.66
C PRO A 29 4.29 0.79 14.61
N THR A 30 4.64 -0.42 15.03
CA THR A 30 4.95 -1.57 14.18
C THR A 30 3.71 -2.23 13.56
N THR A 31 2.50 -1.81 13.94
CA THR A 31 1.26 -2.40 13.42
C THR A 31 0.83 -1.65 12.15
N ASN A 32 0.96 -2.31 10.99
CA ASN A 32 0.50 -1.91 9.64
C ASN A 32 1.54 -1.40 8.63
N LEU A 33 2.79 -1.86 8.72
CA LEU A 33 3.67 -1.86 7.55
C LEU A 33 3.98 -3.30 7.16
N LYS A 34 2.94 -4.01 6.73
CA LYS A 34 3.15 -5.09 5.76
C LYS A 34 3.54 -4.40 4.47
N TRP A 35 4.82 -4.34 4.17
CA TRP A 35 5.19 -4.47 2.78
C TRP A 35 4.52 -5.77 2.35
N ASP A 36 3.46 -5.70 1.56
CA ASP A 36 3.03 -6.89 0.85
C ASP A 36 4.29 -7.37 0.16
N GLU A 37 4.73 -8.59 0.51
CA GLU A 37 5.97 -9.19 0.06
C GLU A 37 6.05 -8.99 -1.46
N VAL A 38 6.85 -8.01 -1.89
CA VAL A 38 6.99 -7.67 -3.30
C VAL A 38 7.58 -8.92 -3.94
N LYS A 39 6.79 -9.56 -4.79
CA LYS A 39 7.19 -10.83 -5.37
C LYS A 39 8.12 -10.54 -6.55
N PRO A 40 9.19 -11.31 -6.73
CA PRO A 40 9.94 -11.26 -7.97
C PRO A 40 9.00 -11.45 -9.17
N LEU A 41 9.19 -10.67 -10.22
CA LEU A 41 8.48 -10.87 -11.48
C LEU A 41 8.87 -12.23 -12.06
N SER A 42 7.94 -12.86 -12.77
CA SER A 42 8.11 -14.20 -13.35
C SER A 42 8.88 -14.23 -14.66
N GLY A 43 9.41 -13.08 -15.12
CA GLY A 43 10.08 -12.93 -16.41
C GLY A 43 9.12 -12.72 -17.59
N LYS A 44 7.82 -12.59 -17.33
CA LYS A 44 6.83 -12.23 -18.35
C LYS A 44 6.88 -10.72 -18.68
N PRO A 45 6.34 -10.30 -19.83
CA PRO A 45 6.24 -8.88 -20.16
C PRO A 45 5.52 -8.10 -19.07
N TYR A 46 6.03 -6.92 -18.71
CA TYR A 46 5.43 -6.07 -17.72
C TYR A 46 5.63 -4.58 -18.05
N TYR A 47 4.89 -3.73 -17.35
CA TYR A 47 5.16 -2.30 -17.31
C TYR A 47 4.83 -1.75 -15.92
N GLU A 48 5.61 -0.77 -15.48
CA GLU A 48 5.34 0.03 -14.31
C GLU A 48 4.62 1.33 -14.69
N HIS A 49 3.84 1.86 -13.76
CA HIS A 49 3.19 3.16 -13.93
C HIS A 49 3.10 3.89 -12.60
N VAL A 50 3.73 5.05 -12.51
CA VAL A 50 3.59 5.96 -11.35
C VAL A 50 2.28 6.74 -11.50
N LEU A 51 1.45 6.67 -10.46
CA LEU A 51 0.11 7.25 -10.48
C LEU A 51 0.16 8.76 -10.36
N SER A 52 -0.39 9.43 -11.36
CA SER A 52 -0.61 10.88 -11.40
C SER A 52 -2.09 11.21 -11.11
N PRO A 53 -2.45 12.49 -10.89
CA PRO A 53 -3.84 12.88 -10.66
C PRO A 53 -4.82 12.44 -11.76
N SER A 54 -4.40 12.38 -13.04
CA SER A 54 -5.28 11.92 -14.12
C SER A 54 -5.62 10.44 -14.00
N ASN A 55 -4.73 9.64 -13.40
CA ASN A 55 -4.97 8.23 -13.13
C ASN A 55 -5.97 8.04 -11.98
N LEU A 56 -6.18 9.05 -11.14
CA LEU A 56 -7.11 8.99 -10.02
C LEU A 56 -8.23 10.02 -10.23
N SER A 57 -8.79 10.53 -9.14
CA SER A 57 -9.88 11.50 -9.19
C SER A 57 -9.46 12.80 -9.91
N PRO A 58 -10.31 13.38 -10.79
CA PRO A 58 -11.69 12.96 -11.07
C PRO A 58 -11.84 12.02 -12.28
N ARG A 59 -10.77 11.81 -13.08
CA ARG A 59 -10.89 11.24 -14.43
C ARG A 59 -10.67 9.73 -14.50
N TYR A 60 -9.86 9.16 -13.62
CA TYR A 60 -9.53 7.72 -13.61
C TYR A 60 -9.05 7.21 -14.98
N GLN A 61 -8.20 7.98 -15.66
CA GLN A 61 -7.60 7.63 -16.94
C GLN A 61 -6.43 6.68 -16.71
N MET A 62 -6.55 5.45 -17.19
CA MET A 62 -5.48 4.46 -17.10
C MET A 62 -5.44 3.62 -18.37
N GLY A 63 -4.27 3.10 -18.70
CA GLY A 63 -4.06 2.22 -19.84
C GLY A 63 -2.68 1.58 -19.81
N PRO A 64 -2.45 0.59 -20.67
CA PRO A 64 -1.15 -0.02 -20.84
C PRO A 64 -0.13 0.98 -21.42
N SER A 65 1.12 0.85 -20.98
CA SER A 65 2.25 1.57 -21.55
C SER A 65 2.59 1.05 -22.96
N SER A 66 3.26 1.88 -23.77
CA SER A 66 3.61 1.56 -25.16
C SER A 66 4.44 0.29 -25.32
N ASN A 67 5.28 -0.03 -24.34
CA ASN A 67 6.17 -1.19 -24.37
C ASN A 67 5.44 -2.54 -24.30
N ILE A 68 4.21 -2.58 -23.79
CA ILE A 68 3.42 -3.83 -23.71
C ILE A 68 2.34 -3.93 -24.77
N LEU A 69 2.12 -2.88 -25.57
CA LEU A 69 1.02 -2.86 -26.55
C LEU A 69 1.13 -3.96 -27.62
N LEU A 70 2.35 -4.37 -27.98
CA LEU A 70 2.58 -5.46 -28.94
C LEU A 70 2.18 -6.84 -28.40
N GLU A 71 2.13 -6.98 -27.07
CA GLU A 71 1.73 -8.21 -26.40
C GLU A 71 0.21 -8.27 -26.17
N LEU A 72 -0.51 -7.18 -26.45
CA LEU A 72 -1.95 -7.07 -26.23
C LEU A 72 -2.74 -7.25 -27.53
N PRO A 73 -4.00 -7.70 -27.47
CA PRO A 73 -4.86 -7.80 -28.63
C PRO A 73 -5.00 -6.43 -29.30
N SER A 74 -4.60 -6.36 -30.57
CA SER A 74 -4.74 -5.13 -31.37
C SER A 74 -6.12 -5.02 -32.03
N HIS A 75 -6.99 -6.02 -31.84
CA HIS A 75 -8.28 -6.11 -32.52
C HIS A 75 -9.29 -5.10 -31.97
N GLU A 76 -10.28 -4.77 -32.80
CA GLU A 76 -11.31 -3.78 -32.51
C GLU A 76 -12.29 -4.23 -31.41
N VAL A 77 -12.12 -5.40 -30.79
CA VAL A 77 -13.08 -5.87 -29.79
C VAL A 77 -12.61 -5.47 -28.39
N PRO A 78 -13.43 -4.72 -27.61
CA PRO A 78 -13.14 -4.48 -26.21
C PRO A 78 -12.94 -5.81 -25.49
N THR A 79 -11.78 -5.97 -24.86
CA THR A 79 -11.36 -7.27 -24.30
C THR A 79 -11.55 -7.27 -22.79
N ASN A 80 -12.17 -8.32 -22.25
CA ASN A 80 -12.31 -8.49 -20.81
C ASN A 80 -10.93 -8.56 -20.17
N THR A 81 -10.67 -7.71 -19.19
CA THR A 81 -9.36 -7.59 -18.54
C THR A 81 -9.52 -7.79 -17.04
N ILE A 82 -8.65 -8.59 -16.44
CA ILE A 82 -8.64 -8.86 -15.01
C ILE A 82 -7.33 -8.36 -14.42
N LEU A 83 -7.42 -7.49 -13.41
CA LEU A 83 -6.30 -7.18 -12.53
C LEU A 83 -6.35 -8.10 -11.32
N THR A 84 -5.22 -8.70 -10.96
CA THR A 84 -5.11 -9.54 -9.76
C THR A 84 -4.09 -8.94 -8.80
N TYR A 85 -4.45 -8.81 -7.53
CA TYR A 85 -3.56 -8.29 -6.48
C TYR A 85 -4.03 -8.79 -5.11
N GLY A 86 -3.08 -9.18 -4.25
CA GLY A 86 -3.40 -9.64 -2.88
C GLY A 86 -4.39 -10.82 -2.83
N GLY A 87 -4.38 -11.70 -3.84
CA GLY A 87 -5.33 -12.82 -3.95
C GLY A 87 -6.76 -12.43 -4.36
N LYS A 88 -7.00 -11.17 -4.70
CA LYS A 88 -8.28 -10.66 -5.21
C LYS A 88 -8.19 -10.33 -6.69
N SER A 89 -9.34 -10.19 -7.33
CA SER A 89 -9.47 -9.90 -8.76
C SER A 89 -10.45 -8.75 -9.02
N TRP A 90 -10.14 -7.91 -10.01
CA TRP A 90 -10.98 -6.81 -10.46
C TRP A 90 -11.16 -6.89 -11.97
N GLU A 91 -12.42 -6.87 -12.41
CA GLU A 91 -12.78 -6.88 -13.82
C GLU A 91 -12.91 -5.46 -14.37
N LEU A 92 -12.42 -5.29 -15.59
CA LEU A 92 -12.47 -4.07 -16.36
C LEU A 92 -12.40 -4.43 -17.85
N VAL A 93 -12.50 -3.43 -18.72
CA VAL A 93 -12.42 -3.65 -20.16
C VAL A 93 -11.23 -2.88 -20.72
N TYR A 94 -10.43 -3.56 -21.53
CA TYR A 94 -9.39 -2.96 -22.34
C TYR A 94 -9.97 -2.53 -23.69
N ASN A 95 -9.89 -1.24 -23.97
CA ASN A 95 -10.33 -0.64 -25.22
C ASN A 95 -9.15 -0.55 -26.17
N GLY A 96 -9.00 -1.61 -26.97
CA GLY A 96 -8.04 -1.71 -28.07
C GLY A 96 -8.45 -0.92 -29.33
N GLN A 97 -9.64 -0.32 -29.37
CA GLN A 97 -10.18 0.33 -30.56
C GLN A 97 -9.43 1.64 -30.91
N SER A 98 -9.16 1.84 -32.20
CA SER A 98 -8.60 3.03 -32.85
C SER A 98 -7.06 3.15 -32.91
N ASN A 99 -6.55 3.35 -34.12
CA ASN A 99 -5.16 3.72 -34.40
C ASN A 99 -4.86 5.20 -34.07
N ARG A 100 -5.88 5.97 -33.68
CA ARG A 100 -5.79 7.42 -33.40
C ARG A 100 -6.06 7.78 -31.94
N GLN A 101 -6.59 6.86 -31.13
CA GLN A 101 -6.87 7.10 -29.72
C GLN A 101 -5.91 6.28 -28.84
N GLN A 102 -5.60 6.81 -27.67
CA GLN A 102 -4.82 6.09 -26.68
C GLN A 102 -5.58 4.82 -26.26
N LYS A 103 -4.88 3.70 -26.23
CA LYS A 103 -5.43 2.44 -25.70
C LYS A 103 -5.63 2.60 -24.20
N THR A 104 -6.83 2.31 -23.71
CA THR A 104 -7.22 2.61 -22.32
C THR A 104 -7.99 1.47 -21.68
N PHE A 105 -7.97 1.48 -20.35
CA PHE A 105 -8.89 0.72 -19.53
C PHE A 105 -10.16 1.52 -19.28
N THR A 106 -11.29 0.84 -19.08
CA THR A 106 -12.53 1.51 -18.67
C THR A 106 -12.33 2.22 -17.34
N SER A 107 -12.68 3.51 -17.32
CA SER A 107 -12.52 4.36 -16.13
C SER A 107 -13.28 3.83 -14.92
N THR A 108 -14.44 3.18 -15.13
CA THR A 108 -15.23 2.55 -14.08
C THR A 108 -14.51 1.35 -13.44
N GLY A 109 -13.93 0.47 -14.26
CA GLY A 109 -13.19 -0.70 -13.79
C GLY A 109 -11.90 -0.31 -13.09
N TRP A 110 -11.14 0.61 -13.69
CA TRP A 110 -9.93 1.16 -13.06
C TRP A 110 -10.25 1.91 -11.76
N LYS A 111 -11.29 2.75 -11.73
CA LYS A 111 -11.74 3.45 -10.51
C LYS A 111 -12.02 2.47 -9.38
N LYS A 112 -12.70 1.35 -9.66
CA LYS A 112 -12.98 0.32 -8.66
C LYS A 112 -11.69 -0.25 -8.09
N PHE A 113 -10.75 -0.66 -8.94
CA PHE A 113 -9.44 -1.15 -8.50
C PHE A 113 -8.70 -0.11 -7.65
N ALA A 114 -8.68 1.15 -8.07
CA ALA A 114 -7.97 2.22 -7.38
C ALA A 114 -8.57 2.53 -6.00
N VAL A 115 -9.90 2.56 -5.90
CA VAL A 115 -10.62 2.85 -4.64
C VAL A 115 -10.48 1.68 -3.67
N ASP A 116 -10.72 0.44 -4.13
CA ASP A 116 -10.67 -0.76 -3.28
C ASP A 116 -9.26 -1.00 -2.70
N ASN A 117 -8.22 -0.59 -3.42
CA ASN A 117 -6.83 -0.70 -2.99
C ASN A 117 -6.26 0.61 -2.42
N CYS A 118 -7.09 1.63 -2.18
CA CYS A 118 -6.67 2.90 -1.59
C CYS A 118 -5.42 3.50 -2.27
N LEU A 119 -5.39 3.51 -3.60
CA LEU A 119 -4.27 4.06 -4.37
C LEU A 119 -4.17 5.58 -4.18
N LYS A 120 -2.94 6.09 -4.07
CA LYS A 120 -2.66 7.53 -3.96
C LYS A 120 -1.77 8.00 -5.11
N VAL A 121 -1.79 9.32 -5.35
CA VAL A 121 -0.82 9.95 -6.26
C VAL A 121 0.59 9.68 -5.72
N GLY A 122 1.50 9.27 -6.61
CA GLY A 122 2.86 8.88 -6.26
C GLY A 122 3.05 7.38 -6.04
N ASP A 123 2.00 6.63 -5.69
CA ASP A 123 2.09 5.16 -5.69
C ASP A 123 2.43 4.68 -7.11
N ALA A 124 3.13 3.55 -7.21
CA ALA A 124 3.39 2.90 -8.48
C ALA A 124 2.69 1.55 -8.55
N CYS A 125 2.20 1.19 -9.74
CA CYS A 125 1.70 -0.15 -10.02
C CYS A 125 2.62 -0.82 -11.04
N ILE A 126 3.03 -2.06 -10.77
CA ILE A 126 3.68 -2.93 -11.76
C ILE A 126 2.62 -3.88 -12.27
N PHE A 127 2.42 -3.93 -13.59
CA PHE A 127 1.47 -4.79 -14.26
C PHE A 127 2.24 -5.84 -15.05
N GLU A 128 2.31 -7.05 -14.52
CA GLU A 128 2.88 -8.20 -15.20
C GLU A 128 1.79 -8.93 -16.00
N LEU A 129 2.01 -9.12 -17.30
CA LEU A 129 1.06 -9.75 -18.20
C LEU A 129 1.12 -11.27 -18.05
N ILE A 130 0.08 -11.85 -17.46
CA ILE A 130 0.00 -13.29 -17.20
C ILE A 130 -0.62 -14.03 -18.38
N GLU A 131 -1.66 -13.45 -18.98
CA GLU A 131 -2.41 -14.02 -20.10
C GLU A 131 -2.83 -12.89 -21.05
N SER A 132 -2.70 -13.14 -22.35
CA SER A 132 -3.17 -12.24 -23.41
C SER A 132 -3.82 -13.08 -24.50
N SER A 133 -5.09 -12.82 -24.76
CA SER A 133 -5.88 -13.45 -25.83
C SER A 133 -7.02 -12.53 -26.25
N ASP A 134 -7.64 -12.82 -27.39
CA ASP A 134 -8.79 -12.06 -27.90
C ASP A 134 -10.01 -12.09 -26.97
N LYS A 135 -10.07 -13.06 -26.05
CA LYS A 135 -11.18 -13.23 -25.10
C LYS A 135 -10.90 -12.56 -23.76
N LYS A 136 -9.63 -12.56 -23.33
CA LYS A 136 -9.26 -12.22 -21.97
C LYS A 136 -7.80 -11.76 -21.88
N ILE A 137 -7.59 -10.73 -21.07
CA ILE A 137 -6.28 -10.27 -20.62
C ILE A 137 -6.21 -10.40 -19.10
N ILE A 138 -5.10 -10.88 -18.57
CA ILE A 138 -4.87 -10.95 -17.12
C ILE A 138 -3.55 -10.27 -16.79
N PHE A 139 -3.62 -9.27 -15.90
CA PHE A 139 -2.44 -8.69 -15.27
C PHE A 139 -2.36 -9.11 -13.81
N GLN A 140 -1.17 -9.54 -13.39
CA GLN A 140 -0.80 -9.56 -11.98
C GLN A 140 -0.24 -8.20 -11.62
N VAL A 141 -0.88 -7.53 -10.68
CA VAL A 141 -0.52 -6.19 -10.23
C VAL A 141 0.26 -6.27 -8.94
N GLN A 142 1.34 -5.52 -8.84
CA GLN A 142 2.02 -5.21 -7.59
C GLN A 142 1.90 -3.72 -7.32
N ILE A 143 1.61 -3.34 -6.08
CA ILE A 143 1.45 -1.94 -5.68
C ILE A 143 2.64 -1.54 -4.81
N LEU A 144 3.42 -0.58 -5.28
CA LEU A 144 4.52 0.04 -4.57
C LEU A 144 4.02 1.35 -3.95
N ARG A 145 3.98 1.41 -2.63
CA ARG A 145 3.52 2.59 -1.90
C ARG A 145 4.59 3.66 -1.88
N SER A 146 4.17 4.89 -2.17
CA SER A 146 5.04 6.09 -2.13
C SER A 146 5.44 6.51 -0.72
N ASP A 147 4.67 6.11 0.28
CA ASP A 147 4.92 6.43 1.68
C ASP A 147 6.20 5.70 2.14
N ILE A 148 7.26 6.46 2.43
CA ILE A 148 8.47 5.94 3.09
C ILE A 148 8.08 5.61 4.53
N PRO A 149 8.23 4.35 4.99
CA PRO A 149 7.92 4.01 6.36
C PRO A 149 8.62 4.92 7.37
N SER A 150 7.86 5.35 8.38
CA SER A 150 8.36 6.18 9.47
C SER A 150 9.59 5.58 10.16
N LYS A 151 9.75 4.24 10.19
CA LYS A 151 10.98 3.60 10.71
C LYS A 151 12.26 4.07 10.00
N PHE A 152 12.21 4.28 8.69
CA PHE A 152 13.36 4.79 7.94
C PHE A 152 13.53 6.29 8.16
N LEU A 153 12.48 7.02 8.53
CA LEU A 153 12.57 8.45 8.87
C LEU A 153 13.03 8.67 10.31
N LEU A 154 12.76 7.72 11.21
CA LEU A 154 13.14 7.74 12.62
C LEU A 154 14.59 7.26 12.86
N GLU A 155 15.16 6.45 11.96
CA GLU A 155 16.60 6.12 11.98
C GLU A 155 17.50 7.29 11.49
N ASN A 156 16.89 8.37 10.98
CA ASN A 156 17.59 9.39 10.20
C ASN A 156 17.93 10.69 10.94
N GLU A 157 17.81 10.77 12.27
CA GLU A 157 18.51 11.84 13.00
C GLU A 157 20.04 11.65 12.99
N LYS A 158 20.55 10.53 12.45
CA LYS A 158 21.98 10.30 12.13
C LYS A 158 22.16 9.59 10.79
N LEU A 159 21.74 10.19 9.69
CA LEU A 159 22.00 9.64 8.36
C LEU A 159 23.50 9.65 8.02
N ARG A 160 24.08 8.45 7.85
CA ARG A 160 25.35 8.28 7.10
C ARG A 160 25.17 8.88 5.70
N GLY A 161 26.15 9.66 5.26
CA GLY A 161 26.26 10.27 3.95
C GLY A 161 25.79 11.72 3.85
N GLN A 162 25.19 12.29 4.91
CA GLN A 162 24.66 13.65 4.86
C GLN A 162 25.60 14.75 5.37
N ILE A 163 26.60 14.39 6.18
CA ILE A 163 27.61 15.32 6.68
C ILE A 163 29.01 14.77 6.38
N SER A 164 29.98 15.68 6.17
CA SER A 164 31.36 15.28 5.84
C SER A 164 31.98 14.32 6.86
N GLU A 165 31.51 14.37 8.11
CA GLU A 165 31.98 13.53 9.20
C GLU A 165 31.46 12.08 9.16
N MET A 166 30.50 11.76 8.29
CA MET A 166 29.93 10.41 8.22
C MET A 166 29.75 9.97 6.76
N PRO A 167 30.82 9.74 5.99
CA PRO A 167 30.72 9.36 4.58
C PRO A 167 30.10 7.97 4.38
N ILE A 168 29.55 7.75 3.19
CA ILE A 168 29.16 6.42 2.71
C ILE A 168 30.45 5.70 2.31
N VAL A 169 30.74 4.58 2.95
CA VAL A 169 31.88 3.71 2.63
C VAL A 169 31.33 2.46 1.97
N PHE A 170 31.91 2.08 0.83
CA PHE A 170 31.64 0.81 0.15
C PHE A 170 32.78 -0.14 0.49
N ASP A 171 32.44 -1.30 1.06
CA ASP A 171 33.36 -2.42 1.31
C ASP A 171 33.61 -3.25 0.04
#